data_AF-A0A7K3UKI0-F1
#
_entry.id   AF-A0A7K3UKI0-F1
#
_cell.length_a   1.000
_cell.length_b   1.000
_cell.length_c   1.000
_cell.angle_alpha   90.00
_cell.angle_beta   90.00
_cell.angle_gamma   90.00
#
_symmetry.space_group_name_H-M   'P 1'
#
loop_
_entity.id
_entity.type
_entity.pdbx_description
1 polymer ?
#
loop_
_entity_poly.entity_id
_entity_poly.type
_entity_poly.pdbx_seq_one_letter_code
_entity_poly.pdbx_strand_id
1 'polypeptide(L)' 'MREQPIGEAVEDEREEVIAYHGGDERAAVGTLLEDIRHLRRQLVLTEGAMGRGISRGWRPSYERG' A
#
# COMPACT_ATOMS: atom_id res chain seq x y z
N MET A 1 23.74 11.49 5.39
CA MET A 1 22.58 10.66 5.01
C MET A 1 23.09 9.71 3.95
N ARG A 2 23.16 8.40 4.22
CA ARG A 2 23.61 7.43 3.21
C ARG A 2 22.44 7.23 2.25
N GLU A 3 22.66 7.50 0.97
CA GLU A 3 21.67 7.21 -0.08
C GLU A 3 21.76 5.71 -0.37
N GLN A 4 20.88 4.93 0.27
CA GLN A 4 20.79 3.51 0.00
C GLN A 4 20.25 3.33 -1.43
N PRO A 5 20.81 2.42 -2.24
CA PRO A 5 20.25 2.11 -3.54
C PRO A 5 18.84 1.56 -3.36
N ILE A 6 17.90 2.02 -4.19
CA ILE A 6 16.46 1.71 -4.07
C ILE A 6 16.13 0.21 -3.96
N GLY A 7 16.96 -0.67 -4.53
CA GLY A 7 16.77 -2.11 -4.45
C GLY A 7 17.03 -2.66 -3.05
N GLU A 8 18.10 -2.21 -2.42
CA GLU A 8 18.50 -2.60 -1.06
C GLU A 8 17.49 -2.09 -0.03
N ALA A 9 16.98 -0.86 -0.21
CA ALA A 9 15.94 -0.32 0.65
C ALA A 9 14.63 -1.13 0.60
N VAL A 10 14.26 -1.65 -0.58
CA VAL A 10 13.06 -2.49 -0.75
C VAL A 10 13.27 -3.91 -0.20
N GLU A 11 14.49 -4.44 -0.24
CA GLU A 11 14.83 -5.71 0.42
C GLU A 11 14.76 -5.55 1.95
N ASP A 12 15.34 -4.48 2.51
CA ASP A 12 15.27 -4.16 3.95
C ASP A 12 13.83 -4.06 4.45
N GLU A 13 12.94 -3.37 3.72
CA GLU A 13 11.51 -3.25 4.08
C GLU A 13 10.79 -4.61 4.06
N ARG A 14 11.14 -5.50 3.12
CA ARG A 14 10.54 -6.85 3.05
C ARG A 14 10.98 -7.71 4.22
N GLU A 15 12.27 -7.68 4.54
CA GLU A 15 12.82 -8.42 5.67
C GLU A 15 12.22 -7.93 6.99
N GLU A 16 12.05 -6.61 7.15
CA GLU A 16 11.40 -6.04 8.34
C GLU A 16 9.96 -6.53 8.49
N VAL A 17 9.18 -6.51 7.40
CA VAL A 17 7.79 -6.99 7.41
C VAL A 17 7.73 -8.48 7.74
N ILE A 18 8.61 -9.30 7.15
CA ILE A 18 8.65 -10.74 7.45
C ILE A 18 9.07 -10.99 8.92
N ALA A 19 10.04 -10.24 9.43
CA ALA A 19 10.51 -10.34 10.80
C ALA A 19 9.43 -9.95 11.81
N TYR A 20 8.61 -8.94 11.50
CA TYR A 20 7.44 -8.55 12.31
C TYR A 20 6.45 -9.73 12.48
N HIS A 21 6.31 -10.56 11.46
CA HIS A 21 5.50 -11.78 11.49
C HIS A 21 6.27 -13.03 11.98
N GLY A 22 7.42 -12.86 12.62
CA GLY A 22 8.21 -13.97 13.17
C GLY A 22 8.76 -14.92 12.10
N GLY A 23 8.97 -14.43 10.88
CA GLY A 23 9.41 -15.26 9.75
C GLY A 23 8.25 -15.94 9.00
N ASP A 24 6.99 -15.76 9.39
CA ASP A 24 5.84 -16.29 8.66
C ASP A 24 5.51 -15.40 7.45
N GLU A 25 6.09 -15.74 6.31
CA GLU A 25 5.85 -15.06 5.03
C GLU A 25 4.37 -15.09 4.61
N ARG A 26 3.62 -16.14 4.97
CA ARG A 26 2.20 -16.25 4.59
C ARG A 26 1.35 -15.30 5.43
N ALA A 27 1.65 -15.18 6.73
CA ALA A 27 1.01 -14.21 7.59
C ALA A 27 1.31 -12.77 7.12
N ALA A 28 2.57 -12.48 6.79
CA ALA A 28 3.00 -11.19 6.26
C ALA A 28 2.25 -10.79 4.97
N VAL A 29 2.23 -11.69 3.98
CA VAL A 29 1.48 -11.46 2.73
C VAL A 29 -0.02 -11.33 3.02
N GLY A 30 -0.56 -12.12 3.95
CA GLY A 30 -1.95 -12.04 4.38
C GLY A 30 -2.33 -10.64 4.88
N THR A 31 -1.55 -10.09 5.80
CA THR A 31 -1.75 -8.74 6.34
C THR A 31 -1.65 -7.67 5.26
N LEU A 32 -0.63 -7.72 4.39
CA LEU A 32 -0.51 -6.75 3.29
C LEU A 32 -1.71 -6.80 2.33
N LEU A 33 -2.26 -7.99 2.05
CA LEU A 33 -3.48 -8.12 1.24
C LEU A 33 -4.70 -7.52 1.95
N GLU A 34 -4.82 -7.65 3.26
CA GLU A 34 -5.88 -7.02 4.05
C GLU A 34 -5.76 -5.49 4.05
N ASP A 35 -4.55 -4.97 4.20
CA ASP A 35 -4.25 -3.54 4.14
C ASP A 35 -4.59 -2.97 2.77
N ILE A 36 -4.21 -3.65 1.67
CA ILE A 36 -4.59 -3.24 0.32
C ILE A 36 -6.11 -3.18 0.17
N ARG A 37 -6.85 -4.18 0.67
CA ARG A 37 -8.33 -4.15 0.64
C ARG A 37 -8.88 -3.00 1.47
N HIS A 38 -8.30 -2.72 2.64
CA HIS A 38 -8.69 -1.60 3.49
C HIS A 38 -8.49 -0.26 2.78
N LEU A 39 -7.30 -0.02 2.24
CA LEU A 39 -6.95 1.22 1.53
C LEU A 39 -7.82 1.43 0.30
N ARG A 40 -8.10 0.36 -0.49
CA ARG A 40 -9.03 0.43 -1.62
C ARG A 40 -10.43 0.84 -1.18
N ARG A 41 -10.94 0.33 -0.06
CA ARG A 41 -12.23 0.77 0.51
C ARG A 41 -12.20 2.24 0.89
N GLN A 42 -11.14 2.71 1.56
CA GLN A 42 -11.00 4.12 1.91
C GLN A 42 -10.98 5.02 0.67
N LEU A 43 -10.30 4.61 -0.39
CA LEU A 43 -10.29 5.35 -1.67
C LEU A 43 -11.69 5.46 -2.28
N VAL A 44 -12.49 4.39 -2.28
CA VAL A 44 -13.89 4.42 -2.75
C VAL A 44 -14.72 5.40 -1.94
N LEU A 45 -14.62 5.34 -0.60
CA LEU A 45 -15.36 6.25 0.29
C LEU A 45 -14.96 7.70 0.06
N THR A 46 -13.67 7.96 -0.12
CA THR A 46 -13.13 9.31 -0.33
C THR A 46 -13.53 9.85 -1.70
N GLU A 47 -13.49 9.04 -2.76
CA GLU A 47 -13.99 9.41 -4.09
C GLU A 47 -15.47 9.82 -4.03
N GLY A 48 -16.30 9.02 -3.33
CA GLY A 48 -17.71 9.31 -3.15
C GLY A 48 -17.96 10.59 -2.34
N ALA A 49 -17.19 10.82 -1.27
CA ALA A 49 -17.34 11.98 -0.40
C ALA A 49 -16.87 13.29 -1.06
N MET A 50 -15.79 13.27 -1.82
CA MET A 50 -15.23 14.48 -2.45
C MET A 50 -16.04 14.94 -3.67
N GLY A 51 -16.70 14.02 -4.38
CA GLY A 51 -17.44 14.33 -5.60
C GLY A 51 -16.56 14.92 -6.72
N ARG A 52 -17.16 15.19 -7.89
CA ARG A 52 -16.40 15.69 -9.08
C ARG A 52 -15.79 17.08 -8.90
N GLY A 53 -16.39 17.92 -8.06
CA GLY A 53 -16.00 19.33 -7.90
C GLY A 53 -14.70 19.52 -7.12
N ILE A 54 -14.51 18.76 -6.03
CA ILE A 54 -13.34 18.89 -5.15
C ILE A 54 -12.08 18.31 -5.82
N SER A 55 -12.19 17.16 -6.49
CA SER A 55 -11.06 16.51 -7.16
C SER A 55 -10.76 17.07 -8.57
N ARG A 56 -11.51 18.08 -9.05
CA ARG A 56 -11.46 18.59 -10.43
C ARG A 56 -11.54 17.48 -11.49
N GLY A 57 -12.38 16.48 -11.24
CA GLY A 57 -12.57 15.34 -12.14
C GLY A 57 -11.52 14.23 -12.04
N TRP A 58 -10.52 14.35 -11.15
CA TRP A 58 -9.61 13.24 -10.85
C TRP A 58 -10.37 12.07 -10.20
N ARG A 59 -9.99 10.84 -10.58
CA ARG A 59 -10.50 9.57 -10.03
C ARG A 59 -9.33 8.63 -9.76
N PRO A 60 -9.37 7.84 -8.68
CA PRO A 60 -8.30 6.88 -8.36
C PRO A 60 -8.21 5.76 -9.42
N SER A 61 -7.00 5.32 -9.74
CA SER A 61 -6.77 4.06 -10.47
C SER A 61 -6.57 2.93 -9.46
N TYR A 62 -7.37 1.86 -9.61
CA TYR A 62 -7.29 0.70 -8.72
C TYR A 62 -6.34 -0.38 -9.22
N GLU A 63 -5.98 -0.33 -10.49
CA GLU A 63 -5.07 -1.26 -11.15
C GLU A 63 -3.68 -0.62 -11.26
N ARG A 64 -2.66 -1.45 -11.02
CA ARG A 64 -1.27 -1.10 -11.32
C ARG A 64 -0.97 -1.70 -12.69
N GLY A 65 -0.80 -0.85 -13.69
CA GLY A 65 -0.24 -1.21 -15.01
C GLY A 65 1.27 -1.16 -15.00
#